data_AF-A0A2E1KWV1-F1
#
_entry.id   AF-A0A2E1KWV1-F1
#
_cell.length_a   1.000
_cell.length_b   1.000
_cell.length_c   1.000
_cell.angle_alpha   90.00
_cell.angle_beta   90.00
_cell.angle_gamma   90.00
#
_symmetry.space_group_name_H-M   'P 1'
#
loop_
_entity.id
_entity.type
_entity.pdbx_description
1 polymer ?
#
loop_
_entity_poly.entity_id
_entity_poly.type
_entity_poly.pdbx_seq_one_letter_code
_entity_poly.pdbx_strand_id
1 'polypeptide(L)' 'MNNKQLNCWVTEDTLEKIRKRAEQNNMKPSAYGSLILNNWCKNSGSQTPIESELEELRLIMKKSGLLKNPDSKPND' A
#
# COMPACT_ATOMS: atom_id res chain seq x y z
N MET A 1 -6.96 1.14 18.95
CA MET A 1 -6.28 1.72 17.77
C MET A 1 -4.93 2.23 18.21
N ASN A 2 -3.83 1.70 17.64
CA ASN A 2 -2.49 2.17 17.96
C ASN A 2 -2.16 3.34 17.00
N ASN A 3 -2.37 4.57 17.46
CA ASN A 3 -2.15 5.76 16.63
C ASN A 3 -0.65 6.09 16.61
N LYS A 4 0.06 5.57 15.60
CA LYS A 4 1.47 5.92 15.36
C LYS A 4 1.55 7.17 14.47
N GLN A 5 2.34 8.14 14.89
CA GLN A 5 2.69 9.29 14.04
C GLN A 5 3.83 8.89 13.10
N LEU A 6 3.66 9.17 11.81
CA LEU A 6 4.69 9.03 10.79
C LEU A 6 5.15 10.43 10.37
N ASN A 7 6.43 10.72 10.58
CA ASN A 7 7.07 11.92 10.04
C ASN A 7 7.81 11.53 8.76
N CYS A 8 7.65 12.31 7.69
CA CYS A 8 8.33 12.07 6.43
C CYS A 8 8.86 13.37 5.85
N TRP A 9 9.97 13.26 5.11
CA TRP A 9 10.50 14.35 4.31
C TRP A 9 9.90 14.24 2.91
N VAL A 10 9.31 15.33 2.44
CA VAL A 10 8.80 15.47 1.07
C VAL A 10 9.33 16.77 0.49
N THR A 11 9.42 16.85 -0.84
CA THR A 11 9.76 18.10 -1.51
C THR A 11 8.62 19.11 -1.35
N GLU A 12 8.93 20.41 -1.38
CA GLU A 12 7.92 21.47 -1.23
C GLU A 12 6.83 21.36 -2.32
N ASP A 13 7.21 21.09 -3.57
CA ASP A 13 6.28 20.84 -4.67
C ASP A 13 5.29 19.71 -4.38
N THR A 14 5.76 18.66 -3.69
CA THR A 14 4.92 17.53 -3.31
C THR A 14 3.97 17.91 -2.18
N LEU A 15 4.48 18.65 -1.18
CA LEU A 15 3.67 19.16 -0.08
C LEU A 15 2.55 20.07 -0.58
N GLU A 16 2.84 20.95 -1.53
CA GLU A 16 1.86 21.87 -2.12
C GLU A 16 0.75 21.13 -2.88
N LYS A 17 1.12 20.11 -3.67
CA LYS A 17 0.14 19.22 -4.34
C LYS A 17 -0.76 18.50 -3.34
N ILE A 18 -0.21 18.06 -2.20
CA ILE A 18 -0.96 17.43 -1.11
C ILE A 18 -1.93 18.43 -0.48
N ARG A 19 -1.47 19.65 -0.16
CA ARG A 19 -2.31 20.72 0.43
C ARG A 19 -3.50 21.04 -0.47
N LYS A 20 -3.24 21.36 -1.74
CA LYS A 20 -4.28 21.72 -2.71
C LYS A 20 -5.35 20.64 -2.85
N ARG A 21 -4.94 19.36 -2.93
CA ARG A 21 -5.88 18.24 -3.02
C ARG A 21 -6.63 17.99 -1.72
N ALA A 22 -5.99 18.19 -0.57
CA ALA A 22 -6.65 18.09 0.72
C ALA A 22 -7.76 19.15 0.86
N GLU A 23 -7.48 20.40 0.46
CA GLU A 23 -8.47 21.49 0.43
C GLU A 23 -9.65 21.18 -0.49
N GLN A 24 -9.40 20.68 -1.70
CA GLN A 24 -10.45 20.26 -2.64
C GLN A 24 -11.39 19.19 -2.06
N ASN A 25 -10.90 18.39 -1.11
CA ASN A 25 -11.67 17.33 -0.44
C ASN A 25 -12.17 17.75 0.96
N ASN A 26 -12.00 19.02 1.36
CA ASN A 26 -12.31 19.51 2.70
C ASN A 26 -11.62 18.72 3.83
N MET A 27 -10.36 18.32 3.61
CA MET A 27 -9.56 17.52 4.54
C MET A 27 -8.31 18.27 5.01
N LYS A 28 -7.78 17.89 6.18
CA LYS A 28 -6.44 18.32 6.60
C LYS A 28 -5.37 17.63 5.75
N PRO A 29 -4.25 18.30 5.41
CA PRO A 29 -3.14 17.68 4.67
C PRO A 29 -2.63 16.38 5.30
N SER A 30 -2.57 16.29 6.63
CA SER A 30 -2.17 15.07 7.34
C SER A 30 -3.15 13.91 7.14
N ALA A 31 -4.46 14.18 7.15
CA ALA A 31 -5.49 13.17 6.89
C ALA A 31 -5.44 12.69 5.43
N TYR A 32 -5.22 13.62 4.49
CA TYR A 32 -5.04 13.28 3.09
C TYR A 32 -3.74 12.49 2.85
N GLY A 33 -2.65 12.84 3.54
CA GLY A 33 -1.41 12.05 3.54
C GLY A 33 -1.61 10.62 4.02
N SER A 34 -2.34 10.43 5.11
CA SER A 34 -2.73 9.09 5.58
C SER A 34 -3.59 8.33 4.56
N LEU A 35 -4.49 9.04 3.86
CA LEU A 35 -5.29 8.43 2.79
C LEU A 35 -4.42 7.95 1.62
N ILE A 36 -3.43 8.74 1.21
CA ILE A 36 -2.46 8.34 0.18
C ILE A 36 -1.72 7.07 0.61
N LEU A 37 -1.18 7.04 1.83
CA LEU A 37 -0.45 5.87 2.35
C LEU A 37 -1.36 4.63 2.44
N ASN A 38 -2.60 4.79 2.90
CA ASN A 38 -3.56 3.69 2.97
C ASN A 38 -3.95 3.17 1.59
N ASN A 39 -4.18 4.07 0.62
CA ASN A 39 -4.47 3.67 -0.75
C ASN A 39 -3.27 3.00 -1.40
N TRP A 40 -2.06 3.51 -1.14
CA TRP A 40 -0.85 2.89 -1.63
C TRP A 40 -0.65 1.49 -1.03
N CYS A 41 -0.82 1.31 0.28
CA CYS A 41 -0.74 0.00 0.94
C CYS A 41 -1.81 -1.00 0.42
N LYS A 42 -3.02 -0.52 0.11
CA LYS A 42 -4.09 -1.38 -0.43
C LYS A 42 -3.89 -1.73 -1.91
N ASN A 43 -3.29 -0.81 -2.68
CA ASN A 43 -3.12 -0.92 -4.12
C ASN A 43 -1.67 -1.21 -4.51
N SER A 44 -0.79 -1.54 -3.56
CA SER A 44 0.57 -1.98 -3.83
C SER A 44 0.52 -3.40 -4.38
N GLY A 45 0.09 -3.50 -5.64
CA GLY A 45 0.59 -4.53 -6.52
C GLY A 45 2.08 -4.31 -6.76
N SER A 46 2.66 -5.17 -7.58
CA SER A 46 4.05 -5.09 -7.98
C SER A 46 4.41 -3.72 -8.57
N GLN A 47 5.41 -3.06 -7.98
CA GLN A 47 5.82 -1.70 -8.36
C GLN A 47 7.05 -1.69 -9.26
N THR A 48 7.76 -2.82 -9.31
CA THR A 48 8.93 -3.06 -10.14
C THR A 48 8.71 -4.30 -11.02
N PRO A 49 9.43 -4.43 -12.16
CA PRO A 49 9.32 -5.60 -13.03
C PRO A 49 9.56 -6.92 -12.29
N ILE A 50 10.53 -6.94 -11.36
CA ILE A 50 10.86 -8.12 -10.54
C ILE A 50 9.71 -8.49 -9.61
N GLU A 51 9.07 -7.49 -8.98
CA GLU A 51 7.90 -7.76 -8.15
C GLU A 51 6.73 -8.28 -8.99
N SER A 52 6.61 -7.85 -10.25
CA SER A 52 5.55 -8.31 -11.17
C SER A 52 5.77 -9.76 -11.56
N GLU A 53 7.00 -10.12 -11.93
CA GLU A 53 7.39 -11.50 -12.21
C GLU A 53 7.16 -12.40 -10.98
N LEU A 54 7.49 -11.92 -9.79
CA LEU A 54 7.27 -12.66 -8.54
C LEU A 54 5.78 -12.89 -8.25
N GLU A 55 4.94 -11.89 -8.51
CA GLU A 55 3.49 -11.99 -8.32
C GLU A 55 2.86 -12.97 -9.33
N GLU A 56 3.31 -12.95 -10.58
CA GLU A 56 2.90 -13.92 -11.60
C GLU A 56 3.32 -15.35 -11.24
N LEU A 57 4.55 -15.54 -10.76
CA LEU A 57 5.03 -16.85 -10.28
C LEU A 57 4.18 -17.37 -9.12
N ARG A 58 3.82 -16.53 -8.15
CA ARG A 58 2.92 -16.89 -7.06
C ARG A 58 1.54 -17.31 -7.56
N LEU A 59 0.99 -16.60 -8.55
CA LEU A 59 -0.27 -16.92 -9.20
C LEU A 59 -0.22 -18.27 -9.91
N ILE A 60 0.86 -18.56 -10.65
CA ILE A 60 1.08 -19.84 -11.32
C ILE A 60 1.19 -20.97 -10.29
N MET A 61 2.02 -20.80 -9.27
CA MET A 61 2.21 -21.79 -8.20
C MET A 61 0.92 -22.06 -7.41
N LYS A 62 0.07 -21.05 -7.21
CA LYS A 62 -1.25 -21.20 -6.56
C LYS A 62 -2.22 -21.98 -7.46
N LYS A 63 -2.25 -21.68 -8.77
CA LYS A 63 -3.06 -22.42 -9.75
C LYS A 63 -2.62 -23.88 -9.90
N SER A 64 -1.32 -24.14 -9.78
CA SER A 64 -0.77 -25.50 -9.83
C SER A 64 -0.84 -26.25 -8.50
N GLY A 65 -1.44 -25.68 -7.46
CA GLY A 65 -1.60 -26.30 -6.13
C GLY A 65 -0.31 -26.45 -5.33
N LEU A 66 0.79 -25.81 -5.75
CA LEU A 66 2.10 -25.89 -5.10
C LEU A 66 2.26 -24.89 -3.94
N LEU A 67 1.36 -23.90 -3.83
CA LEU A 67 1.27 -22.99 -2.68
C LEU A 67 -0.02 -23.25 -1.91
N LYS A 68 0.10 -23.67 -0.64
CA LYS A 68 -1.03 -23.68 0.32
C LYS A 68 -1.25 -22.27 0.87
N ASN A 69 -2.51 -21.92 1.12
CA ASN A 69 -2.88 -20.63 1.70
C ASN A 69 -2.12 -20.39 3.02
N PRO A 70 -1.56 -19.19 3.27
CA PRO A 70 -0.84 -18.89 4.51
C PRO A 70 -1.74 -18.96 5.76
N ASP A 71 -3.07 -18.99 5.60
CA ASP A 71 -4.04 -19.06 6.69
C ASP A 71 -4.49 -20.48 7.07
N SER A 72 -3.96 -21.53 6.42
CA SER A 72 -4.20 -22.89 6.91
C SER A 72 -3.37 -23.11 8.18
N LYS A 73 -3.98 -22.88 9.34
CA LYS A 73 -3.43 -23.34 10.62
C LYS A 73 -3.07 -24.82 10.51
N PRO A 74 -1.94 -25.27 11.10
CA PRO A 74 -1.73 -26.69 11.30
C PRO A 74 -2.85 -27.19 12.20
N ASN A 75 -3.58 -28.20 11.73
CA ASN A 75 -4.43 -29.00 12.61
C ASN A 75 -3.48 -29.86 13.45
N ASP A 76 -3.34 -29.52 14.72
CA ASP A 76 -2.92 -30.47 15.77
C ASP A 76 -4.09 -31.41 16.10
#